data_AF-A0A7V8FF54-F1
#
_entry.id   AF-A0A7V8FF54-F1
#
_cell.length_a   1.000
_cell.length_b   1.000
_cell.length_c   1.000
_cell.angle_alpha   90.00
_cell.angle_beta   90.00
_cell.angle_gamma   90.00
#
_symmetry.space_group_name_H-M   'P 1'
#
loop_
_entity.id
_entity.type
_entity.pdbx_description
1 polymer ?
#
loop_
_entity_poly.entity_id
_entity_poly.type
_entity_poly.pdbx_seq_one_letter_code
_entity_poly.pdbx_strand_id
1 'polypeptide(L)'
;MRALFVGGVVDNSEMDLEGNHPPVHYPEDSGGGRSRYRLHQVGKTANGTLAYAVYGAPDLADAEVARVVEERAYARRFEATAEPFQH
;
A
#
# COMPACT_ATOMS: atom_id res chain seq x y z
N MET A 1 -4.26 -10.48 -2.19
CA MET A 1 -4.43 -9.20 -1.43
C MET A 1 -4.56 -8.06 -2.44
N ARG A 2 -5.07 -6.88 -2.08
CA ARG A 2 -5.09 -5.71 -2.98
C ARG A 2 -3.92 -4.76 -2.73
N ALA A 3 -3.19 -4.37 -3.77
CA ALA A 3 -2.21 -3.29 -3.73
C ALA A 3 -2.86 -2.00 -4.26
N LEU A 4 -2.74 -0.91 -3.50
CA LEU A 4 -3.32 0.38 -3.79
C LEU A 4 -2.18 1.39 -3.98
N PHE A 5 -2.13 2.05 -5.13
CA PHE A 5 -1.03 2.97 -5.44
C PHE A 5 -1.46 4.43 -5.34
N VAL A 6 -0.65 5.24 -4.66
CA VAL A 6 -0.85 6.67 -4.45
C VAL A 6 0.36 7.43 -5.01
N GLY A 7 0.09 8.33 -5.95
CA GLY A 7 1.09 9.09 -6.68
C GLY A 7 1.85 8.26 -7.72
N GLY A 8 2.77 8.90 -8.44
CA GLY A 8 3.64 8.25 -9.43
C GLY A 8 2.97 7.92 -10.77
N VAL A 9 3.55 6.97 -11.50
CA VAL A 9 3.17 6.64 -12.89
C VAL A 9 1.84 5.86 -12.96
N VAL A 10 1.61 5.00 -11.97
CA VAL A 10 0.41 4.20 -11.79
C VAL A 10 -0.28 4.74 -10.54
N ASP A 11 -0.88 5.92 -10.65
CA ASP A 11 -1.63 6.53 -9.56
C ASP A 11 -3.08 6.01 -9.54
N ASN A 12 -3.69 6.00 -8.35
CA ASN A 12 -5.09 5.66 -8.13
C ASN A 12 -5.52 4.29 -8.64
N SER A 13 -4.55 3.41 -8.86
CA SER A 13 -4.77 2.08 -9.42
C SER A 13 -4.78 1.03 -8.32
N GLU A 14 -5.63 0.03 -8.51
CA GLU A 14 -5.75 -1.13 -7.65
C GLU A 14 -5.25 -2.35 -8.42
N MET A 15 -4.33 -3.12 -7.84
CA MET A 15 -3.80 -4.34 -8.44
C MET A 15 -4.01 -5.52 -7.51
N ASP A 16 -4.21 -6.70 -8.09
CA ASP A 16 -4.06 -7.94 -7.35
C ASP A 16 -2.59 -8.14 -7.00
N LEU A 17 -2.32 -8.30 -5.71
CA LEU A 17 -1.02 -8.66 -5.18
C LEU A 17 -1.06 -10.13 -4.78
N GLU A 18 -0.20 -10.92 -5.41
CA GLU A 18 0.00 -12.33 -5.09
C GLU A 18 0.79 -12.50 -3.80
N GLY A 19 0.46 -13.53 -3.04
CA GLY A 19 1.09 -13.83 -1.76
C GLY A 19 0.38 -13.23 -0.54
N ASN A 20 0.90 -13.59 0.64
CA ASN A 20 0.35 -13.21 1.94
C ASN A 20 1.12 -12.08 2.62
N HIS A 21 2.25 -11.64 2.05
CA HIS A 21 3.09 -10.59 2.61
C HIS A 21 3.40 -9.54 1.53
N PRO A 22 3.01 -8.27 1.72
CA PRO A 22 3.35 -7.22 0.79
C PRO A 22 4.85 -6.90 0.88
N PRO A 23 5.57 -6.82 -0.25
CA PRO A 23 6.96 -6.37 -0.21
C PRO A 23 7.04 -4.91 0.25
N VAL A 24 8.13 -4.53 0.91
CA VAL A 24 8.36 -3.14 1.34
C VAL A 24 8.49 -2.20 0.14
N HIS A 25 8.98 -2.73 -0.98
CA HIS A 25 9.22 -2.04 -2.23
C HIS A 25 8.40 -2.68 -3.35
N TYR A 26 7.75 -1.86 -4.17
CA TYR A 26 7.02 -2.34 -5.35
C TYR A 26 7.53 -1.70 -6.66
N PRO A 27 7.80 -2.50 -7.71
CA PRO A 27 7.95 -3.97 -7.65
C PRO A 27 9.01 -4.40 -6.64
N GLU A 28 8.96 -5.66 -6.22
CA GLU A 28 9.97 -6.23 -5.32
C GLU A 28 11.37 -6.09 -5.93
N ASP A 29 12.36 -5.71 -5.11
CA ASP A 29 13.70 -5.39 -5.57
C ASP A 29 14.40 -6.62 -6.17
N SER A 30 14.36 -6.76 -7.50
CA SER A 30 15.00 -7.86 -8.23
C SER A 30 16.48 -7.61 -8.58
N GLY A 31 17.11 -6.61 -7.94
CA GLY A 31 18.51 -6.25 -8.13
C GLY A 31 18.73 -5.18 -9.22
N GLY A 32 18.89 -3.93 -8.79
CA GLY A 32 19.49 -2.85 -9.60
C GLY A 32 18.58 -1.66 -9.94
N GLY A 33 17.26 -1.77 -9.76
CA GLY A 33 16.31 -0.68 -10.01
C GLY A 33 16.01 0.17 -8.77
N ARG A 34 15.75 1.47 -8.95
CA ARG A 34 15.11 2.27 -7.89
C ARG A 34 13.67 1.76 -7.70
N SER A 35 13.31 1.44 -6.46
CA SER A 35 11.94 1.12 -6.10
C SER A 35 10.99 2.23 -6.58
N ARG A 36 9.93 1.84 -7.30
CA ARG A 36 8.95 2.79 -7.86
C ARG A 36 7.92 3.22 -6.82
N TYR A 37 7.73 2.41 -5.78
CA TYR A 37 6.77 2.64 -4.74
C TYR A 37 7.20 1.99 -3.43
N ARG A 38 6.86 2.60 -2.30
CA ARG A 38 7.17 2.11 -0.96
C ARG A 38 5.89 1.82 -0.19
N LEU A 39 5.90 0.81 0.67
CA LEU A 39 4.76 0.42 1.50
C LEU A 39 4.56 1.43 2.65
N HIS A 40 3.39 2.06 2.75
CA HIS A 40 3.07 3.02 3.84
C HIS A 40 2.00 2.52 4.81
N GLN A 41 1.17 1.56 4.39
CA GLN A 41 0.09 1.06 5.23
C GLN A 41 -0.34 -0.32 4.80
N VAL A 42 -0.76 -1.12 5.76
CA VAL A 42 -1.47 -2.38 5.50
C VAL A 42 -2.84 -2.39 6.17
N GLY A 43 -3.78 -3.12 5.59
CA GLY A 43 -5.08 -3.38 6.19
C GLY A 43 -5.19 -4.84 6.60
N LYS A 44 -5.51 -5.12 7.86
CA LYS A 44 -5.74 -6.48 8.37
C LYS A 44 -7.22 -6.71 8.67
N THR A 45 -7.77 -7.81 8.20
CA THR A 45 -9.12 -8.25 8.57
C THR A 45 -9.17 -8.64 10.05
N ALA A 46 -10.37 -8.83 10.60
CA ALA A 46 -10.55 -9.31 11.97
C ALA A 46 -9.84 -10.66 12.27
N ASN A 47 -9.57 -11.46 11.24
CA ASN A 47 -8.87 -12.74 11.36
C ASN A 47 -7.33 -12.60 11.27
N GLY A 48 -6.80 -11.38 11.18
CA GLY A 48 -5.37 -11.10 11.04
C GLY A 48 -4.83 -11.27 9.61
N THR A 49 -5.67 -11.65 8.64
CA THR A 49 -5.27 -11.75 7.23
C THR A 49 -5.12 -10.35 6.63
N LEU A 50 -4.05 -10.14 5.88
CA LEU A 50 -3.84 -8.89 5.15
C LEU A 50 -4.80 -8.79 3.96
N ALA A 51 -5.68 -7.79 3.99
CA ALA A 51 -6.68 -7.51 2.96
C ALA A 51 -6.14 -6.61 1.85
N TYR A 52 -5.40 -5.57 2.23
CA TYR A 52 -4.79 -4.63 1.30
C TYR A 52 -3.45 -4.07 1.80
N ALA A 53 -2.69 -3.48 0.88
CA ALA A 53 -1.47 -2.75 1.12
C ALA A 53 -1.49 -1.43 0.31
N VAL A 54 -1.05 -0.34 0.92
CA VAL A 54 -0.97 0.99 0.29
C VAL A 54 0.48 1.33 0.01
N TYR A 55 0.72 1.68 -1.25
CA TYR A 55 2.01 2.00 -1.81
C TYR A 55 2.04 3.45 -2.28
N GLY A 56 3.03 4.20 -1.81
CA GLY A 56 3.24 5.61 -2.17
C GLY A 56 4.44 5.75 -3.10
N ALA A 57 4.42 6.73 -4.00
CA ALA A 57 5.59 7.09 -4.78
C ALA A 57 6.76 7.48 -3.85
N PRO A 58 8.03 7.21 -4.23
CA PRO A 58 9.20 7.36 -3.35
C PRO A 58 9.42 8.79 -2.84
N ASP A 59 8.92 9.79 -3.56
CA ASP A 59 9.05 11.22 -3.22
C ASP A 59 7.77 11.78 -2.55
N LEU A 60 6.78 10.93 -2.28
CA LEU A 60 5.52 11.32 -1.64
C LEU A 60 5.67 11.24 -0.11
N ALA A 61 5.22 12.27 0.60
CA ALA A 61 5.26 12.29 2.06
C ALA A 61 4.20 11.37 2.67
N ASP A 62 4.52 10.75 3.82
CA ASP A 62 3.60 9.86 4.56
C ASP A 62 2.26 10.53 4.86
N ALA A 63 2.28 11.81 5.22
CA ALA A 63 1.07 12.59 5.52
C ALA A 63 0.15 12.72 4.30
N GLU A 64 0.71 12.80 3.10
CA GLU A 64 -0.07 12.90 1.87
C GLU A 64 -0.71 11.55 1.52
N VAL A 65 0.03 10.44 1.70
CA VAL A 65 -0.52 9.09 1.55
C VAL A 65 -1.65 8.86 2.56
N ALA A 66 -1.44 9.23 3.83
CA ALA A 66 -2.45 9.10 4.88
C ALA A 66 -3.75 9.87 4.54
N ARG A 67 -3.62 11.10 4.03
CA ARG A 67 -4.77 11.91 3.59
C ARG A 67 -5.58 11.21 2.50
N VAL A 68 -4.92 10.66 1.48
CA VAL A 68 -5.59 9.94 0.38
C VAL A 68 -6.26 8.66 0.90
N VAL A 69 -5.61 7.93 1.80
CA VAL A 69 -6.16 6.71 2.40
C VAL A 69 -7.43 7.00 3.20
N GLU A 70 -7.42 8.08 3.99
CA GLU A 70 -8.58 8.51 4.77
C GLU A 70 -9.73 8.91 3.85
N GLU A 71 -9.48 9.75 2.84
CA GLU A 71 -10.49 10.21 1.87
C GLU A 71 -11.17 9.02 1.17
N ARG A 72 -10.40 7.96 0.88
CA ARG A 72 -10.89 6.77 0.17
C ARG A 72 -11.49 5.71 1.07
N ALA A 73 -11.36 5.85 2.39
CA ALA A 73 -11.90 4.94 3.38
C ALA A 73 -11.55 3.46 3.12
N TYR A 74 -10.31 3.16 2.72
CA TYR A 74 -9.89 1.80 2.34
C TYR A 74 -10.13 0.76 3.44
N ALA A 75 -9.85 1.12 4.70
CA ALA A 75 -10.16 0.30 5.87
C ALA A 75 -11.63 -0.16 5.90
N ARG A 76 -12.56 0.77 5.67
CA ARG A 76 -14.00 0.47 5.63
C ARG A 76 -14.36 -0.39 4.41
N ARG A 77 -13.81 -0.09 3.24
CA ARG A 77 -14.10 -0.83 2.00
C ARG A 77 -13.68 -2.30 2.07
N PHE A 78 -12.58 -2.59 2.77
CA PHE A 78 -12.03 -3.93 2.90
C PHE A 78 -12.35 -4.62 4.24
N GLU A 79 -13.23 -4.02 5.06
CA GLU A 79 -13.58 -4.53 6.41
C GLU A 79 -12.32 -4.85 7.24
N ALA A 80 -11.36 -3.94 7.20
CA ALA A 80 -10.03 -4.12 7.75
C ALA A 80 -9.64 -2.97 8.67
N THR A 81 -8.75 -3.28 9.61
CA THR A 81 -8.09 -2.28 10.46
C THR A 81 -6.81 -1.82 9.77
N ALA A 82 -6.68 -0.50 9.59
CA ALA A 82 -5.49 0.11 9.02
C ALA A 82 -4.35 0.11 10.04
N GLU A 83 -3.16 -0.32 9.60
CA GLU A 83 -1.92 -0.25 10.35
C GLU A 83 -0.87 0.49 9.51
N PRO A 84 -0.40 1.67 9.94
CA PRO A 84 0.69 2.39 9.29
C PRO A 84 1.96 1.53 9.28
N PHE A 85 2.69 1.58 8.17
CA PHE A 85 4.00 0.96 8.04
C PHE A 85 5.07 2.02 8.31
N GLN A 86 5.95 1.77 9.28
CA GLN A 86 7.11 2.62 9.53
C GLN A 86 8.30 2.11 8.71
N HIS A 87 8.91 3.00 7.94
CA HIS A 87 10.12 2.74 7.14
C HIS A 87 11.39 2.62 7.97
#